data_AF-A0A7L1S7R8-F1
#
_entry.id   AF-A0A7L1S7R8-F1
#
_cell.length_a   1.000
_cell.length_b   1.000
_cell.length_c   1.000
_cell.angle_alpha   90.00
_cell.angle_beta   90.00
_cell.angle_gamma   90.00
#
_symmetry.space_group_name_H-M   'P 1'
#
loop_
_entity.id
_entity.type
_entity.pdbx_description
1 polymer ?
#
loop_
_entity_poly.entity_id
_entity_poly.type
_entity_poly.pdbx_seq_one_letter_code
_entity_poly.pdbx_strand_id
1 'polypeptide(L)' 'MRILHLLLVVLFLMLQGAAGQHVFPRPDNSCSTQNGRCFPGICRRPYYWIGECSNGFSCCRK' A
#
# COMPACT_ATOMS: atom_id res chain seq x y z
N MET A 1 -0.65 30.81 30.69
CA MET A 1 -1.33 30.44 29.43
C MET A 1 -0.38 30.40 28.21
N ARG A 2 0.82 29.80 28.32
CA ARG A 2 1.81 29.77 27.21
C ARG A 2 2.46 28.38 27.05
N ILE A 3 2.62 27.68 28.18
CA ILE A 3 3.13 26.29 28.25
C ILE A 3 2.22 25.30 27.51
N LEU A 4 0.90 25.49 27.55
CA LEU A 4 -0.04 24.60 26.86
C LEU A 4 0.19 24.59 25.34
N HIS A 5 0.43 25.76 24.75
CA HIS A 5 0.71 25.89 23.32
C HIS A 5 2.07 25.29 22.93
N LEU A 6 3.08 25.43 23.80
CA LEU A 6 4.40 24.81 23.61
C LEU A 6 4.31 23.28 23.61
N LEU A 7 3.58 22.70 24.56
CA LEU A 7 3.32 21.25 24.61
C LEU A 7 2.60 20.75 23.35
N LEU A 8 1.60 21.51 22.89
CA LEU A 8 0.86 21.18 21.67
C LEU A 8 1.77 21.18 20.44
N VAL A 9 2.63 22.20 20.27
CA VAL A 9 3.60 22.27 19.17
C VAL A 9 4.57 21.08 19.18
N VAL A 10 5.11 20.74 20.36
CA VAL A 10 6.01 19.58 20.50
C VAL A 10 5.28 18.29 20.13
N LEU A 11 4.03 18.12 20.57
CA LEU A 11 3.22 16.95 20.21
C LEU A 11 3.02 16.83 18.69
N PHE A 12 2.67 17.92 18.01
CA PHE A 12 2.48 17.94 16.56
C PHE A 12 3.78 17.63 15.80
N LEU A 13 4.93 18.12 16.28
CA LEU A 13 6.23 17.83 15.67
C LEU A 13 6.59 16.34 15.78
N MET A 14 6.31 15.70 16.91
CA MET A 14 6.55 14.26 17.08
C MET A 14 5.60 13.42 16.23
N LEU A 15 4.34 13.86 16.06
CA LEU A 15 3.33 13.12 15.29
C LEU A 15 3.61 13.12 13.77
N GLN A 16 4.25 14.15 13.24
CA GLN A 16 4.65 14.19 11.82
C GLN A 16 5.70 13.13 11.47
N GLY A 17 6.53 12.70 12.43
CA GLY A 17 7.50 11.62 12.26
C GLY A 17 6.86 10.23 12.07
N ALA A 18 5.61 10.04 12.50
CA ALA A 18 4.88 8.77 12.35
C ALA A 18 4.15 8.62 11.01
N ALA A 19 3.94 9.72 10.27
CA ALA A 19 3.21 9.71 9.00
C ALA A 19 4.05 9.19 7.80
N GLY A 20 5.33 8.89 8.02
CA GLY A 20 6.26 8.40 7.01
C GLY A 20 6.23 6.89 6.78
N GLN A 21 5.34 6.13 7.44
CA GLN A 21 5.12 4.73 7.07
C GLN A 21 4.26 4.69 5.80
N HIS A 22 4.85 5.12 4.70
CA HIS A 22 4.35 4.81 3.37
C HIS A 22 4.36 3.28 3.30
N VAL A 23 3.20 2.68 3.56
CA VAL A 23 2.99 1.25 3.36
C VAL A 23 3.19 1.05 1.87
N PHE A 24 4.43 0.79 1.47
CA PHE A 24 4.73 0.22 0.18
C PHE A 24 3.77 -0.97 0.08
N PRO A 25 2.79 -0.94 -0.84
CA PRO A 25 1.89 -2.06 -1.01
C PRO A 25 2.80 -3.20 -1.43
N ARG A 26 3.18 -4.04 -0.46
CA ARG A 26 3.99 -5.22 -0.68
C ARG A 26 3.21 -6.01 -1.75
N PRO A 27 3.74 -6.15 -2.97
CA PRO A 27 2.97 -6.57 -4.14
C PRO A 27 2.34 -7.96 -3.98
N ASP A 28 2.85 -8.75 -3.03
CA ASP A 28 2.34 -10.07 -2.65
C ASP A 28 0.87 -10.05 -2.20
N ASN A 29 0.52 -9.18 -1.24
CA ASN A 29 -0.79 -9.25 -0.59
C ASN A 29 -1.84 -8.42 -1.34
N SER A 30 -1.42 -7.37 -2.04
CA SER A 30 -2.36 -6.46 -2.72
C SER A 30 -3.16 -7.16 -3.82
N CYS A 31 -2.58 -8.15 -4.50
CA CYS A 31 -3.28 -8.88 -5.57
C CYS A 31 -4.46 -9.70 -5.02
N SER A 32 -4.21 -10.51 -4.00
CA SER A 32 -5.23 -11.35 -3.36
C SER A 32 -6.27 -10.49 -2.61
N THR A 33 -5.84 -9.43 -1.92
CA THR A 33 -6.75 -8.49 -1.24
C THR A 33 -7.66 -7.74 -2.23
N GLN A 34 -7.21 -7.49 -3.45
CA GLN A 34 -8.03 -6.91 -4.53
C GLN A 34 -8.87 -7.95 -5.28
N ASN A 35 -8.99 -9.18 -4.76
CA ASN A 35 -9.70 -10.29 -5.38
C ASN A 35 -9.12 -10.66 -6.78
N GLY A 36 -7.83 -10.38 -6.98
CA GLY A 36 -7.04 -10.75 -8.14
C GLY A 36 -6.35 -12.10 -7.95
N ARG A 37 -5.90 -12.69 -9.05
CA ARG A 37 -5.15 -13.94 -9.09
C ARG A 37 -3.83 -13.72 -9.81
N CYS A 38 -2.75 -14.27 -9.26
CA CYS A 38 -1.45 -14.27 -9.91
C CYS A 38 -1.41 -15.36 -10.99
N PHE A 39 -1.16 -14.97 -12.24
CA PHE A 39 -0.94 -15.88 -13.35
C PHE A 39 0.49 -15.72 -13.89
N PRO A 40 1.17 -16.83 -14.23
CA PRO A 40 2.44 -16.76 -14.94
C PRO A 40 2.19 -16.22 -16.37
N GLY A 41 2.91 -15.16 -16.76
CA GLY A 41 2.76 -14.54 -18.08
C GLY A 41 1.63 -13.51 -18.15
N ILE A 42 0.82 -13.54 -19.21
CA ILE A 42 -0.25 -12.56 -19.47
C ILE A 42 -1.62 -12.98 -18.92
N CYS A 43 -2.44 -12.01 -18.54
CA CYS A 43 -3.82 -12.25 -18.14
C CYS A 43 -4.66 -12.76 -19.32
N ARG A 44 -5.30 -13.92 -19.16
CA ARG A 44 -6.26 -14.45 -20.15
C ARG A 44 -7.61 -13.78 -19.95
N ARG A 45 -8.31 -13.43 -21.04
CA ARG A 45 -9.69 -12.95 -20.99
C ARG A 45 -10.59 -13.95 -20.24
N PRO A 46 -11.53 -13.48 -19.40
CA PRO A 46 -11.97 -12.10 -19.20
C PRO A 46 -11.14 -11.28 -18.18
N TYR A 47 -10.00 -11.78 -17.71
CA TYR A 47 -9.23 -11.11 -16.67
C TYR A 47 -8.33 -10.01 -17.25
N TYR A 48 -8.30 -8.84 -16.60
CA TYR A 48 -7.46 -7.69 -16.92
C TYR A 48 -6.25 -7.61 -15.97
N TRP A 49 -5.15 -7.07 -16.48
CA TRP A 49 -3.91 -6.85 -15.73
C TRP A 49 -4.06 -5.66 -14.79
N ILE A 50 -3.72 -5.84 -13.51
CA ILE A 50 -3.79 -4.79 -12.48
C ILE A 50 -2.45 -4.51 -11.79
N GLY A 51 -1.41 -5.28 -12.10
CA GLY A 51 -0.09 -5.14 -11.51
C GLY A 51 0.69 -6.44 -11.58
N GLU A 52 1.79 -6.48 -10.83
CA GLU A 52 2.68 -7.63 -10.75
C GLU A 52 2.69 -8.19 -9.32
N CYS A 53 2.73 -9.51 -9.20
CA CYS A 53 2.93 -10.22 -7.96
C CYS A 53 4.43 -10.33 -7.66
N SER A 54 4.79 -10.54 -6.40
CA SER A 54 6.17 -10.65 -5.92
C SER A 54 7.06 -11.66 -6.66
N ASN A 55 6.46 -12.71 -7.21
CA ASN A 55 7.15 -13.78 -7.94
C ASN A 55 7.35 -13.48 -9.44
N GLY A 56 7.13 -12.24 -9.88
CA GLY A 56 7.18 -11.85 -11.30
C GLY A 56 5.98 -12.32 -12.13
N PHE A 57 4.87 -12.66 -11.45
CA PHE A 57 3.63 -13.09 -12.09
C PHE A 57 2.72 -11.89 -12.32
N SER A 58 1.86 -11.96 -13.33
CA SER A 58 0.85 -10.92 -13.54
C SER A 58 -0.30 -11.07 -12.55
N CYS A 59 -0.64 -10.00 -11.86
CA CYS A 59 -1.87 -9.93 -11.10
C CYS A 59 -3.05 -9.63 -12.04
N CYS A 60 -3.99 -10.56 -12.12
CA CYS A 60 -5.13 -10.51 -13.02
C CYS A 60 -6.45 -10.51 -12.25
N ARG A 61 -7.35 -9.58 -12.60
CA ARG A 61 -8.69 -9.45 -11.98
C ARG A 61 -9.77 -9.56 -13.04
N LYS A 62 -10.92 -10.16 -12.70
CA LYS A 62 -12.06 -10.26 -13.62
C LYS A 62 -12.82 -8.95 -13.68
#